data_AF-B2Z7X3-F1
#
_entry.id   AF-B2Z7X3-F1
#
_cell.length_a   1.000
_cell.length_b   1.000
_cell.length_c   1.000
_cell.angle_alpha   90.00
_cell.angle_beta   90.00
_cell.angle_gamma   90.00
#
_symmetry.space_group_name_H-M   'P 1'
#
loop_
_entity.id
_entity.type
_entity.pdbx_description
1 polymer ?
#
loop_
_entity_poly.entity_id
_entity_poly.type
_entity_poly.pdbx_seq_one_letter_code
_entity_poly.pdbx_strand_id
1 'polypeptide(L)'
;QILFGTLLLLLVLGGFTLFSYKAPHGMKAMGGLANAACASFLVEAFHLAFFGDVFQIPFLAQVGASNGSLGGVAAAILVPLALGVSPVYAVLTGLACSGFGILPGFIAGYLGSFVIKFLEKKYQLVLI
;
A
#
# COMPACT_ATOMS: atom_id res chain seq x y z
N GLN A 1 -18.00 15.34 -17.30
CA GLN A 1 -17.56 14.37 -16.28
C GLN A 1 -16.27 13.65 -16.69
N ILE A 2 -16.19 13.07 -17.89
CA ILE A 2 -14.98 12.40 -18.39
C ILE A 2 -13.75 13.33 -18.38
N LEU A 3 -13.90 14.57 -18.90
CA LEU A 3 -12.78 15.54 -18.92
C LEU A 3 -12.18 15.82 -17.53
N PHE A 4 -13.03 15.92 -16.50
CA PHE A 4 -12.58 16.15 -15.13
C PHE A 4 -11.88 14.92 -14.55
N GLY A 5 -12.40 13.71 -14.82
CA GLY A 5 -11.74 12.46 -14.44
C GLY A 5 -10.38 12.28 -15.11
N THR A 6 -10.29 12.54 -16.42
CA THR A 6 -9.03 12.48 -17.19
C THR A 6 -8.02 13.50 -16.67
N LEU A 7 -8.45 14.74 -16.38
CA LEU A 7 -7.58 15.77 -15.83
C LEU A 7 -7.07 15.40 -14.44
N LEU A 8 -7.94 14.89 -13.56
CA LEU A 8 -7.57 14.44 -12.22
C LEU A 8 -6.61 13.26 -12.28
N LEU A 9 -6.82 12.31 -13.19
CA LEU A 9 -5.92 11.18 -13.42
C LEU A 9 -4.54 11.67 -13.86
N LEU A 10 -4.47 12.59 -14.83
CA LEU A 10 -3.21 13.20 -15.27
C LEU A 10 -2.48 13.92 -14.14
N LEU A 11 -3.22 14.64 -13.29
CA LEU A 11 -2.65 15.34 -12.13
C LEU A 11 -2.05 14.34 -11.14
N VAL A 12 -2.80 13.30 -10.77
CA VAL A 12 -2.31 12.27 -9.83
C VAL A 12 -1.12 11.52 -10.42
N LEU A 13 -1.19 11.14 -11.70
CA LEU A 13 -0.10 10.46 -12.39
C LEU A 13 1.16 11.33 -12.47
N GLY A 14 1.00 12.63 -12.75
CA GLY A 14 2.08 13.61 -12.68
C GLY A 14 2.69 13.71 -11.29
N GLY A 15 1.85 13.75 -10.24
CA GLY A 15 2.29 13.75 -8.84
C GLY A 15 3.09 12.48 -8.47
N PHE A 16 2.60 11.30 -8.86
CA PHE A 16 3.26 10.02 -8.65
C PHE A 16 4.56 9.89 -9.44
N THR A 17 4.60 10.41 -10.66
CA THR A 17 5.82 10.47 -11.48
C THR A 17 6.86 11.36 -10.80
N LEU A 18 6.47 12.56 -10.37
CA LEU A 18 7.35 13.49 -9.67
C LEU A 18 7.88 12.90 -8.36
N PHE A 19 7.01 12.24 -7.58
CA PHE A 19 7.42 11.52 -6.38
C PHE A 19 8.42 10.40 -6.70
N SER A 20 8.15 9.60 -7.73
CA SER A 20 8.99 8.44 -8.09
C SER A 20 10.43 8.84 -8.42
N TYR A 21 10.63 9.98 -9.11
CA TYR A 21 11.96 10.45 -9.50
C TYR A 21 12.64 11.38 -8.48
N LYS A 22 11.87 12.18 -7.73
CA LYS A 22 12.43 13.24 -6.87
C LYS A 22 12.49 12.87 -5.38
N ALA A 23 11.65 11.94 -4.91
CA ALA A 23 11.64 11.53 -3.52
C ALA A 23 12.73 10.47 -3.23
N PRO A 24 13.34 10.46 -2.04
CA PRO A 24 14.37 9.48 -1.69
C PRO A 24 13.82 8.06 -1.75
N HIS A 25 14.38 7.22 -2.61
CA HIS A 25 13.86 5.87 -2.89
C HIS A 25 12.41 5.84 -3.42
N GLY A 26 11.93 6.92 -4.05
CA GLY A 26 10.56 7.07 -4.54
C GLY A 26 10.11 5.93 -5.45
N MET A 27 10.92 5.53 -6.42
CA MET A 27 10.62 4.38 -7.31
C MET A 27 10.42 3.07 -6.54
N LYS A 28 11.22 2.79 -5.50
CA LYS A 28 11.08 1.57 -4.70
C LYS A 28 9.81 1.62 -3.85
N ALA A 29 9.55 2.77 -3.22
CA ALA A 29 8.33 2.98 -2.45
C ALA A 29 7.07 2.84 -3.32
N MET A 30 7.09 3.41 -4.52
CA MET A 30 5.99 3.30 -5.49
C MET A 30 5.80 1.85 -5.96
N GLY A 31 6.88 1.09 -6.16
CA GLY A 31 6.80 -0.35 -6.42
C GLY A 31 6.14 -1.12 -5.27
N GLY A 32 6.48 -0.79 -4.02
CA GLY A 32 5.81 -1.34 -2.83
C GLY A 32 4.32 -0.99 -2.76
N LEU A 33 3.95 0.25 -3.11
CA LEU A 33 2.56 0.68 -3.20
C LEU A 33 1.78 -0.07 -4.27
N ALA A 34 2.38 -0.27 -5.45
CA ALA A 34 1.78 -1.05 -6.54
C ALA A 34 1.54 -2.50 -6.11
N ASN A 35 2.50 -3.13 -5.44
CA ASN A 35 2.33 -4.47 -4.88
C ASN A 35 1.20 -4.51 -3.85
N ALA A 36 1.05 -3.48 -3.01
CA ALA A 36 -0.06 -3.38 -2.06
C ALA A 36 -1.42 -3.27 -2.75
N ALA A 37 -1.53 -2.47 -3.81
CA ALA A 37 -2.76 -2.35 -4.59
C ALA A 37 -3.11 -3.68 -5.29
N CYS A 38 -2.12 -4.38 -5.85
CA CYS A 38 -2.32 -5.72 -6.43
C CYS A 38 -2.73 -6.75 -5.37
N ALA A 39 -2.16 -6.68 -4.17
CA ALA A 39 -2.48 -7.60 -3.09
C ALA A 39 -3.82 -7.31 -2.40
N SER A 40 -4.41 -6.12 -2.57
CA SER A 40 -5.66 -5.70 -1.94
C SER A 40 -6.78 -5.49 -2.97
N PHE A 41 -6.76 -4.35 -3.66
CA PHE A 41 -7.81 -3.90 -4.58
C PHE A 41 -7.98 -4.76 -5.83
N LEU A 42 -6.89 -5.32 -6.38
CA LEU A 42 -7.03 -6.23 -7.51
C LEU A 42 -7.79 -7.50 -7.10
N VAL A 43 -7.48 -8.07 -5.93
CA VAL A 43 -8.19 -9.24 -5.40
C VAL A 43 -9.64 -8.90 -5.07
N GLU A 44 -9.89 -7.73 -4.48
CA GLU A 44 -11.25 -7.20 -4.27
C GLU A 44 -12.03 -7.13 -5.59
N ALA A 45 -11.45 -6.56 -6.65
CA ALA A 45 -12.11 -6.46 -7.95
C ALA A 45 -12.51 -7.84 -8.52
N PHE A 46 -11.66 -8.87 -8.38
CA PHE A 46 -12.00 -10.21 -8.85
C PHE A 46 -13.01 -10.92 -7.93
N HIS A 47 -12.81 -10.90 -6.62
CA HIS A 47 -13.62 -11.70 -5.69
C HIS A 47 -14.96 -11.05 -5.37
N LEU A 48 -14.97 -9.73 -5.20
CA LEU A 48 -16.18 -8.94 -4.95
C LEU A 48 -16.91 -8.63 -6.24
N ALA A 49 -16.31 -7.81 -7.12
CA ALA A 49 -17.07 -7.29 -8.25
C ALA A 49 -17.36 -8.36 -9.32
N PHE A 50 -16.42 -9.26 -9.59
CA PHE A 50 -16.64 -10.30 -10.60
C PHE A 50 -17.36 -11.52 -10.02
N PHE A 51 -16.75 -12.27 -9.10
CA PHE A 51 -17.37 -13.51 -8.60
C PHE A 51 -18.52 -13.28 -7.62
N GLY A 52 -18.44 -12.24 -6.80
CA GLY A 52 -19.48 -11.87 -5.84
C GLY A 52 -20.71 -11.32 -6.55
N ASP A 53 -20.55 -10.21 -7.28
CA ASP A 53 -21.69 -9.48 -7.85
C ASP A 53 -22.19 -10.08 -9.18
N VAL A 54 -21.33 -10.59 -10.06
CA VAL A 54 -21.78 -11.17 -11.35
C VAL A 54 -22.25 -12.61 -11.18
N PHE A 55 -21.47 -13.45 -10.48
CA PHE A 55 -21.79 -14.87 -10.29
C PHE A 55 -22.62 -15.15 -9.02
N GLN A 56 -22.92 -14.11 -8.22
CA GLN A 56 -23.78 -14.19 -7.04
C GLN A 56 -23.27 -15.21 -5.99
N ILE A 57 -21.94 -15.27 -5.79
CA ILE A 57 -21.31 -16.12 -4.77
C ILE A 57 -20.96 -15.25 -3.54
N PRO A 58 -21.81 -15.21 -2.49
CA PRO A 58 -21.69 -14.25 -1.38
C PRO A 58 -20.42 -14.43 -0.56
N PHE A 59 -19.92 -15.66 -0.44
CA PHE A 59 -18.67 -15.93 0.25
C PHE A 59 -17.47 -15.20 -0.40
N LEU A 60 -17.37 -15.25 -1.73
CA LEU A 60 -16.28 -14.57 -2.45
C LEU A 60 -16.42 -13.05 -2.39
N ALA A 61 -17.66 -12.55 -2.37
CA ALA A 61 -17.90 -11.12 -2.12
C ALA A 61 -17.32 -10.66 -0.79
N GLN A 62 -17.54 -11.42 0.28
CA GLN A 62 -17.01 -11.11 1.61
C GLN A 62 -15.47 -11.20 1.66
N VAL A 63 -14.87 -12.21 1.00
CA VAL A 63 -13.41 -12.33 0.88
C VAL A 63 -12.82 -11.12 0.15
N GLY A 64 -13.41 -10.72 -0.98
CA GLY A 64 -12.98 -9.55 -1.74
C GLY A 64 -13.08 -8.26 -0.93
N ALA A 65 -14.21 -8.02 -0.25
CA ALA A 65 -14.42 -6.85 0.60
C ALA A 65 -13.39 -6.77 1.73
N SER A 66 -13.12 -7.91 2.37
CA SER A 66 -12.12 -8.00 3.45
C SER A 66 -10.75 -7.62 2.91
N ASN A 67 -10.39 -8.12 1.74
CA ASN A 67 -9.09 -7.89 1.14
C ASN A 67 -8.88 -6.43 0.68
N GLY A 68 -9.92 -5.81 0.13
CA GLY A 68 -9.96 -4.38 -0.19
C GLY A 68 -9.78 -3.47 1.02
N SER A 69 -10.43 -3.81 2.13
CA SER A 69 -10.35 -3.05 3.39
C SER A 69 -8.94 -3.00 4.00
N LEU A 70 -8.09 -3.96 3.64
CA LEU A 70 -6.71 -4.06 4.12
C LEU A 70 -5.70 -3.29 3.25
N GLY A 71 -6.14 -2.50 2.26
CA GLY A 71 -5.25 -1.78 1.35
C GLY A 71 -4.25 -0.85 2.06
N GLY A 72 -4.67 -0.11 3.10
CA GLY A 72 -3.77 0.73 3.90
C GLY A 72 -2.75 -0.06 4.71
N VAL A 73 -3.20 -1.15 5.34
CA VAL A 73 -2.33 -2.09 6.05
C VAL A 73 -1.30 -2.68 5.10
N ALA A 74 -1.73 -3.16 3.93
CA ALA A 74 -0.84 -3.72 2.91
C ALA A 74 0.21 -2.70 2.43
N ALA A 75 -0.18 -1.44 2.18
CA ALA A 75 0.75 -0.38 1.80
C ALA A 75 1.76 -0.07 2.91
N ALA A 76 1.30 0.00 4.17
CA ALA A 76 2.15 0.22 5.33
C ALA A 76 3.11 -0.93 5.65
N ILE A 77 2.92 -2.13 5.06
CA ILE A 77 3.84 -3.28 5.16
C ILE A 77 4.78 -3.31 3.96
N LEU A 78 4.23 -3.31 2.75
CA LEU A 78 4.97 -3.60 1.52
C LEU A 78 5.87 -2.43 1.11
N VAL A 79 5.54 -1.19 1.49
CA VAL A 79 6.38 -0.02 1.22
C VAL A 79 7.66 -0.02 2.07
N PRO A 80 7.62 -0.17 3.42
CA PRO A 80 8.84 -0.35 4.21
C PRO A 80 9.68 -1.55 3.75
N LEU A 81 9.04 -2.68 3.42
CA LEU A 81 9.73 -3.86 2.90
C LEU A 81 10.48 -3.55 1.60
N ALA A 82 9.84 -2.88 0.64
CA ALA A 82 10.48 -2.47 -0.61
C ALA A 82 11.64 -1.49 -0.38
N LEU A 83 11.59 -0.74 0.72
CA LEU A 83 12.68 0.13 1.13
C LEU A 83 13.79 -0.64 1.86
N GLY A 84 13.56 -1.84 2.38
CA GLY A 84 14.56 -2.68 3.04
C GLY A 84 14.56 -2.58 4.56
N VAL A 85 13.39 -2.32 5.15
CA VAL A 85 13.12 -2.50 6.59
C VAL A 85 12.91 -4.00 6.85
N SER A 86 13.26 -4.48 8.06
CA SER A 86 12.98 -5.87 8.43
C SER A 86 11.47 -6.21 8.36
N PRO A 87 11.09 -7.45 8.01
CA PRO A 87 9.68 -7.83 7.89
C PRO A 87 8.87 -7.64 9.17
N VAL A 88 9.48 -7.84 10.34
CA VAL A 88 8.81 -7.70 11.63
C VAL A 88 8.37 -6.26 11.87
N TYR A 89 9.25 -5.28 11.64
CA TYR A 89 8.87 -3.86 11.81
C TYR A 89 7.93 -3.37 10.70
N ALA A 90 8.06 -3.91 9.49
CA ALA A 90 7.11 -3.61 8.43
C ALA A 90 5.69 -4.09 8.78
N VAL A 91 5.55 -5.32 9.27
CA VAL A 91 4.27 -5.85 9.77
C VAL A 91 3.75 -5.04 10.96
N LEU A 92 4.61 -4.66 11.90
CA LEU A 92 4.25 -3.80 13.03
C LEU A 92 3.67 -2.45 12.56
N THR A 93 4.33 -1.81 11.58
CA THR A 93 3.85 -0.56 10.97
C THR A 93 2.51 -0.76 10.27
N GLY A 94 2.35 -1.88 9.56
CA GLY A 94 1.10 -2.30 8.94
C GLY A 94 -0.06 -2.41 9.89
N LEU A 95 0.12 -3.21 10.95
CA LEU A 95 -0.91 -3.46 11.96
C LEU A 95 -1.31 -2.17 12.69
N ALA A 96 -0.37 -1.26 12.93
CA ALA A 96 -0.65 0.06 13.50
C ALA A 96 -1.49 0.96 12.58
N CYS A 97 -1.50 0.69 11.27
CA CYS A 97 -2.31 1.41 10.28
C CYS A 97 -3.65 0.73 9.98
N SER A 98 -4.17 -0.09 10.91
CA SER A 98 -5.49 -0.72 10.75
C SER A 98 -6.58 0.34 10.56
N GLY A 99 -7.46 0.13 9.58
CA GLY A 99 -8.52 1.07 9.20
C GLY A 99 -8.07 2.25 8.35
N PHE A 100 -6.78 2.36 8.01
CA PHE A 100 -6.31 3.40 7.10
C PHE A 100 -6.58 3.01 5.64
N GLY A 101 -6.81 4.02 4.79
CA GLY A 101 -6.82 3.83 3.34
C GLY A 101 -5.40 3.59 2.80
N ILE A 102 -5.31 3.21 1.51
CA ILE A 102 -4.02 2.90 0.86
C ILE A 102 -3.04 4.09 0.89
N LEU A 103 -3.55 5.32 0.75
CA LEU A 103 -2.71 6.52 0.65
C LEU A 103 -2.17 6.97 2.03
N PRO A 104 -2.97 7.06 3.10
CA PRO A 104 -2.43 7.24 4.46
C PRO A 104 -1.48 6.12 4.88
N GLY A 105 -1.80 4.86 4.55
CA GLY A 105 -0.92 3.71 4.82
C GLY A 105 0.42 3.81 4.07
N PHE A 106 0.40 4.24 2.82
CA PHE A 106 1.61 4.54 2.04
C PHE A 106 2.49 5.60 2.70
N ILE A 107 1.89 6.72 3.13
CA ILE A 107 2.64 7.81 3.78
C ILE A 107 3.24 7.33 5.11
N ALA A 108 2.47 6.62 5.93
CA ALA A 108 2.92 6.06 7.19
C ALA A 108 4.07 5.06 6.99
N GLY A 109 3.93 4.13 6.05
CA GLY A 109 4.98 3.17 5.70
C GLY A 109 6.23 3.85 5.13
N TYR A 110 6.06 4.81 4.23
CA TYR A 110 7.18 5.53 3.62
C TYR A 110 7.98 6.34 4.65
N LEU A 111 7.33 7.20 5.44
CA LEU A 111 8.00 8.00 6.47
C LEU A 111 8.54 7.11 7.60
N GLY A 112 7.75 6.14 8.05
CA GLY A 112 8.12 5.18 9.09
C GLY A 112 9.37 4.38 8.71
N SER A 113 9.54 4.04 7.43
CA SER A 113 10.71 3.30 6.97
C SER A 113 12.04 4.01 7.23
N PHE A 114 12.07 5.34 7.12
CA PHE A 114 13.28 6.12 7.39
C PHE A 114 13.60 6.15 8.88
N VAL A 115 12.57 6.28 9.72
CA VAL A 115 12.71 6.23 11.19
C VAL A 115 13.22 4.85 11.61
N ILE A 116 12.59 3.78 11.12
CA ILE A 116 12.96 2.41 11.48
C ILE A 116 14.39 2.11 11.03
N LYS A 117 14.76 2.43 9.79
CA LYS A 117 16.14 2.24 9.31
C LYS A 117 17.17 3.03 10.10
N PHE A 118 16.81 4.23 10.54
CA PHE A 118 17.69 5.04 11.39
C PHE A 118 17.92 4.36 12.74
N LEU A 119 16.86 3.81 13.34
CA LEU A 119 16.94 3.06 14.60
C LEU A 119 17.70 1.74 14.44
N GLU A 120 17.44 0.97 13.39
CA GLU A 120 18.14 -0.29 13.08
C GLU A 120 19.66 -0.08 12.99
N LYS A 121 20.09 1.00 12.31
CA LYS A 121 21.53 1.33 12.17
C LYS A 121 22.17 1.81 13.47
N LYS A 122 21.47 2.63 14.27
CA LYS A 122 22.03 3.27 15.46
C LYS A 122 22.12 2.33 16.66
N TYR A 123 21.14 1.45 16.80
CA TYR A 123 21.01 0.59 17.98
C TYR A 123 21.30 -0.88 17.69
N GLN A 124 21.73 -1.21 16.47
CA GLN A 124 21.97 -2.58 16.01
C GLN A 124 20.83 -3.50 16.44
N LEU A 125 19.58 -3.04 16.25
CA LEU A 125 18.34 -3.71 16.63
C LEU A 125 18.07 -4.87 15.65
N VAL A 126 19.06 -5.77 15.55
CA VAL A 126 19.02 -7.09 14.96
C VAL A 126 18.64 -8.04 16.10
N LEU A 127 17.39 -7.98 16.51
CA LEU A 127 16.83 -8.95 17.44
C LEU A 127 15.30 -8.83 17.37
N ILE A 128 14.74 -9.30 16.27
CA ILE A 128 13.73 -10.38 16.17
C ILE A 128 13.77 -10.90 14.72
#